data_AF-A0A1Z9KKU5-F1
#
_entry.id   AF-A0A1Z9KKU5-F1
#
_cell.length_a   1.000
_cell.length_b   1.000
_cell.length_c   1.000
_cell.angle_alpha   90.00
_cell.angle_beta   90.00
_cell.angle_gamma   90.00
#
_symmetry.space_group_name_H-M   'P 1'
#
loop_
_entity.id
_entity.type
_entity.pdbx_description
1 polymer ?
#
loop_
_entity_poly.entity_id
_entity_poly.type
_entity_poly.pdbx_seq_one_letter_code
_entity_poly.pdbx_strand_id
1 'polypeptide(L)'
;MNEFLSVLPLIIVLIVFYTILWVPQRRRNKRHTKMINDLKIGNNVVTDSGIYGRIVSLDDNTVTLVLKKGELVVSKNKIDGLT
;
A
#
# COMPACT_ATOMS: atom_id res chain seq x y z
N MET A 1 -31.10 24.89 28.81
CA MET A 1 -30.64 23.49 28.90
C MET A 1 -30.73 22.75 27.54
N ASN A 2 -30.72 23.47 26.41
CA ASN A 2 -31.00 22.91 25.07
C ASN A 2 -29.87 23.17 24.05
N GLU A 3 -28.81 23.89 24.45
CA GLU A 3 -27.71 24.27 23.56
C GLU A 3 -26.84 23.06 23.17
N PHE A 4 -26.73 22.07 24.06
CA PHE A 4 -26.07 20.79 23.77
C PHE A 4 -26.80 19.98 22.69
N LEU A 5 -28.13 20.07 22.62
CA LEU A 5 -28.92 19.38 21.58
C LEU A 5 -28.76 20.07 20.21
N SER A 6 -28.52 21.38 20.16
CA SER A 6 -28.28 22.09 18.89
C SER A 6 -26.92 21.82 18.25
N VAL A 7 -25.89 21.52 19.04
CA VAL A 7 -24.55 21.16 18.52
C VAL A 7 -24.39 19.67 18.19
N LEU A 8 -25.32 18.83 18.67
CA LEU A 8 -25.30 17.39 18.47
C LEU A 8 -25.26 16.97 16.99
N PRO A 9 -26.05 17.55 16.07
CA PRO A 9 -26.02 17.18 14.65
C PRO A 9 -24.66 17.48 13.99
N LEU A 10 -24.03 18.60 14.35
CA LEU A 10 -22.72 18.99 13.82
C LEU A 10 -21.63 18.01 14.26
N ILE A 11 -21.65 17.60 15.54
CA ILE A 11 -20.70 16.63 16.09
C ILE A 11 -20.88 15.25 15.42
N ILE A 12 -22.12 14.82 15.19
CA ILE A 12 -22.42 13.54 14.51
C ILE A 12 -21.84 13.54 13.09
N VAL A 13 -22.08 14.60 12.32
CA VAL A 13 -21.54 14.74 10.95
C VAL A 13 -20.01 14.70 10.97
N LEU A 14 -19.37 15.41 11.90
CA LEU A 14 -17.91 15.39 12.08
C LEU A 14 -17.37 13.98 12.35
N ILE A 15 -18.02 13.22 13.24
CA ILE A 15 -17.65 11.83 13.55
C ILE A 15 -17.81 10.94 12.32
N VAL A 16 -18.91 11.07 11.59
CA VAL A 16 -19.17 10.26 10.39
C VAL A 16 -18.14 10.55 9.30
N PHE A 17 -17.88 11.83 8.99
CA PHE A 17 -16.84 12.19 8.01
C PHE A 17 -15.45 11.71 8.42
N TYR A 18 -15.09 11.89 9.69
CA TYR A 18 -13.80 11.44 10.22
C TYR A 18 -13.60 9.93 10.12
N THR A 19 -14.63 9.14 10.47
CA THR A 19 -14.56 7.68 10.42
C THR A 19 -14.46 7.16 8.99
N ILE A 20 -15.15 7.80 8.02
CA ILE A 20 -15.06 7.45 6.60
C ILE A 20 -13.65 7.68 6.04
N LEU A 21 -12.91 8.69 6.49
CA LEU A 21 -11.54 8.95 6.02
C LEU A 21 -10.49 8.09 6.73
N TRP A 22 -10.64 7.84 8.03
CA TRP A 22 -9.66 7.07 8.81
C TRP A 22 -9.69 5.56 8.46
N VAL A 23 -10.88 4.98 8.36
CA VAL A 23 -11.07 3.53 8.10
C VAL A 23 -10.36 3.05 6.83
N PRO A 24 -10.46 3.69 5.65
CA PRO A 24 -9.80 3.23 4.44
C PRO A 24 -8.28 3.27 4.56
N GLN A 25 -7.72 4.28 5.22
CA GLN A 25 -6.28 4.37 5.43
C GLN A 25 -5.78 3.26 6.35
N ARG A 26 -6.49 2.99 7.44
CA ARG A 26 -6.19 1.86 8.34
C ARG A 26 -6.26 0.52 7.60
N ARG A 27 -7.22 0.34 6.69
CA ARG A 27 -7.33 -0.87 5.85
C ARG A 27 -6.18 -0.98 4.86
N ARG A 28 -5.75 0.11 4.21
CA ARG A 28 -4.61 0.12 3.28
C ARG A 28 -3.30 -0.24 3.99
N ASN A 29 -3.04 0.37 5.15
CA ASN A 29 -1.84 0.08 5.94
C ASN A 29 -1.80 -1.39 6.38
N LYS A 30 -2.92 -1.90 6.92
CA LYS A 30 -3.03 -3.32 7.30
C LYS A 30 -2.80 -4.27 6.12
N ARG A 31 -3.31 -3.93 4.93
CA ARG A 31 -3.09 -4.74 3.70
C ARG A 31 -1.63 -4.72 3.28
N HIS A 32 -0.97 -3.56 3.31
CA HIS A 32 0.45 -3.45 3.00
C HIS A 32 1.31 -4.24 3.98
N THR A 33 1.11 -4.07 5.28
CA THR A 33 1.85 -4.83 6.29
C THR A 33 1.62 -6.33 6.13
N LYS A 34 0.37 -6.76 5.90
CA LYS A 34 0.07 -8.17 5.65
C LYS A 34 0.77 -8.69 4.39
N MET A 35 0.76 -7.93 3.30
CA MET A 35 1.44 -8.31 2.05
C MET A 35 2.95 -8.51 2.27
N ILE A 36 3.61 -7.61 3.01
CA ILE A 36 5.04 -7.73 3.33
C ILE A 36 5.30 -8.97 4.20
N ASN A 37 4.45 -9.22 5.20
CA ASN A 37 4.57 -10.40 6.05
C ASN A 37 4.31 -11.72 5.32
N ASP A 38 3.48 -11.68 4.27
CA ASP A 38 3.14 -12.86 3.46
C ASP A 38 4.18 -13.15 2.35
N LEU A 39 5.24 -12.33 2.22
CA LEU A 39 6.30 -12.53 1.22
C LEU A 39 7.05 -13.84 1.48
N LYS A 40 7.24 -14.62 0.42
CA LYS A 40 8.01 -15.87 0.47
C LYS A 40 8.98 -15.98 -0.69
N ILE A 41 10.08 -16.69 -0.47
CA ILE A 41 11.02 -17.07 -1.53
C ILE A 41 10.26 -17.81 -2.64
N GLY A 42 10.53 -17.46 -3.89
CA GLY A 42 9.86 -17.98 -5.07
C GLY A 42 8.61 -17.19 -5.49
N ASN A 43 8.13 -16.23 -4.70
CA ASN A 43 7.03 -15.36 -5.12
C ASN A 43 7.48 -14.43 -6.25
N ASN A 44 6.58 -14.20 -7.22
CA ASN A 44 6.74 -13.15 -8.22
C ASN A 44 6.17 -11.87 -7.62
N VAL A 45 6.94 -10.78 -7.68
CA VAL A 45 6.55 -9.49 -7.12
C VAL A 45 6.76 -8.36 -8.11
N VAL A 46 6.03 -7.27 -7.89
CA VAL A 46 6.26 -5.99 -8.54
C VAL A 46 6.63 -4.97 -7.45
N THR A 47 7.72 -4.25 -7.64
CA THR A 47 8.12 -3.16 -6.73
C THR A 47 7.25 -1.93 -6.98
N ASP A 48 7.27 -0.96 -6.06
CA ASP A 48 6.56 0.31 -6.28
C ASP A 48 7.13 1.13 -7.46
N SER A 49 8.42 0.93 -7.78
CA SER A 49 9.04 1.48 -8.99
C SER A 49 8.62 0.77 -10.28
N GLY A 50 7.83 -0.31 -10.18
CA GLY A 50 7.32 -1.06 -11.33
C GLY A 50 8.24 -2.19 -11.81
N ILE A 51 9.27 -2.58 -11.04
CA ILE A 51 10.20 -3.65 -11.41
C ILE A 51 9.55 -5.00 -11.12
N TYR A 52 9.57 -5.90 -12.10
CA TYR A 52 9.11 -7.28 -11.95
C TYR A 52 10.29 -8.21 -11.66
N GLY A 53 10.13 -9.08 -10.67
CA GLY A 53 11.14 -10.07 -10.32
C GLY A 53 10.60 -11.22 -9.49
N ARG A 54 11.43 -12.26 -9.31
CA ARG A 54 11.14 -13.37 -8.41
C ARG A 54 12.03 -13.28 -7.17
N ILE A 55 11.44 -13.43 -5.98
CA ILE A 55 12.17 -13.41 -4.72
C ILE A 55 13.10 -14.62 -4.62
N VAL A 56 14.38 -14.38 -4.35
CA VAL A 56 15.38 -15.44 -4.12
C VAL A 56 15.96 -15.43 -2.71
N SER A 57 15.97 -14.27 -2.05
CA SER A 57 16.33 -14.14 -0.64
C SER A 57 15.46 -13.08 0.02
N LEU A 58 15.18 -13.29 1.30
CA LEU A 58 14.47 -12.38 2.19
C LEU A 58 15.29 -12.23 3.45
N ASP A 59 15.65 -10.99 3.78
CA ASP A 59 16.18 -10.60 5.08
C ASP A 59 15.18 -9.64 5.74
N ASP A 60 15.44 -9.22 6.98
CA ASP A 60 14.51 -8.39 7.77
C ASP A 60 14.11 -7.09 7.07
N ASN A 61 15.06 -6.45 6.37
CA ASN A 61 14.86 -5.15 5.72
C ASN A 61 15.11 -5.18 4.21
N THR A 62 15.55 -6.31 3.65
CA THR A 62 15.99 -6.39 2.24
C THR A 62 15.39 -7.59 1.53
N VAL A 63 15.10 -7.41 0.24
CA VAL A 63 14.60 -8.47 -0.64
C VAL A 63 15.49 -8.54 -1.86
N THR A 64 16.01 -9.74 -2.15
CA THR A 64 16.80 -9.98 -3.36
C THR A 64 15.91 -10.58 -4.43
N LEU A 65 15.92 -9.96 -5.61
CA LEU A 65 15.10 -10.36 -6.75
C LEU A 65 15.97 -10.92 -7.87
N VAL A 66 15.55 -12.05 -8.44
CA VAL A 66 16.08 -12.56 -9.71
C VAL A 66 15.30 -11.97 -10.87
N LEU A 67 16.07 -11.48 -11.84
CA LEU A 67 15.60 -10.97 -13.12
C LEU A 67 15.62 -12.09 -14.17
N LYS A 68 14.72 -12.00 -15.14
CA LYS A 68 14.63 -13.01 -16.20
C LYS A 68 15.83 -12.84 -17.13
N LYS A 69 16.80 -13.75 -17.07
CA LYS A 69 18.00 -13.74 -17.95
C LYS A 69 18.82 -12.43 -17.89
N GLY A 70 18.76 -11.71 -16.76
CA GLY A 70 19.41 -10.40 -16.62
C GLY A 70 18.62 -9.23 -17.24
N GLU A 71 17.45 -9.48 -17.84
CA GLU A 71 16.57 -8.44 -18.35
C GLU A 71 15.73 -7.84 -17.21
N LEU A 72 15.79 -6.51 -17.07
CA LEU A 72 14.95 -5.77 -16.14
C LEU A 72 13.59 -5.48 -16.79
N VAL A 73 12.55 -6.17 -16.32
CA VAL A 73 11.18 -5.92 -16.77
C VAL A 73 10.57 -4.84 -15.88
N VAL A 74 10.12 -3.73 -16.48
CA VAL A 74 9.53 -2.58 -15.76
C VAL A 74 8.12 -2.28 -16.28
N SER A 75 7.24 -1.83 -15.40
CA SER A 75 5.87 -1.43 -15.73
C SER A 75 5.87 -0.17 -16.56
N LYS A 76 5.18 -0.19 -17.71
CA LYS A 76 5.05 0.96 -18.61
C LYS A 76 4.46 2.19 -17.91
N ASN A 77 3.59 2.00 -16.91
CA ASN A 77 2.94 3.09 -16.17
C ASN A 77 3.90 3.84 -15.23
N LYS A 78 5.13 3.35 -15.07
CA LYS A 78 6.20 3.98 -14.27
C LYS A 78 7.32 4.55 -15.15
N ILE A 79 7.11 4.65 -16.47
CA ILE A 79 8.03 5.28 -17.42
C ILE A 79 7.57 6.71 -17.68
N ASP A 80 8.45 7.69 -17.44
CA ASP A 80 8.12 9.13 -17.53
C ASP A 80 8.24 9.70 -18.95
N GLY A 81 9.13 9.13 -19.79
CA GLY A 81 9.36 9.62 -21.14
C GLY A 81 10.29 8.72 -21.96
N LEU A 82 10.47 9.09 -23.24
CA LEU A 82 11.44 8.50 -24.16
C LEU A 82 12.54 9.52 -24.43
N THR A 83 13.78 9.07 -24.52
CA THR A 83 14.96 9.87 -24.91
C THR A 83 15.46 9.41 -26.27
#